data_AF-A0AAW8SVY6-F1
#
_entry.id   AF-A0AAW8SVY6-F1
#
_cell.length_a   1.000
_cell.length_b   1.000
_cell.length_c   1.000
_cell.angle_alpha   90.00
_cell.angle_beta   90.00
_cell.angle_gamma   90.00
#
_symmetry.space_group_name_H-M   'P 1'
#
loop_
_entity.id
_entity.type
_entity.pdbx_description
1 polymer ?
#
loop_
_entity_poly.entity_id
_entity_poly.type
_entity_poly.pdbx_seq_one_letter_code
_entity_poly.pdbx_strand_id
1 'polypeptide(L)'
;MFDYFRHFLETEDQKILFVLMLICGAMVIDFLTGTIAAKINPDIEFKSKIGINGILRKIVSVFLLVFFIPLSVIVPGAAGTALLYTLYVGYLLMELKSILENYQKLGGTTDLFQRFLDSFKSDGSNKED
;
A
#
# COMPACT_ATOMS: atom_id res chain seq x y z
N MET A 1 20.66 -12.37 -6.67
CA MET A 1 19.69 -11.27 -6.40
C MET A 1 18.34 -11.83 -5.97
N PHE A 2 17.70 -12.71 -6.74
CA PHE A 2 16.44 -13.33 -6.31
C PHE A 2 16.56 -14.19 -5.06
N ASP A 3 17.67 -14.93 -4.89
CA ASP A 3 17.89 -15.75 -3.68
C ASP A 3 18.02 -14.89 -2.42
N TYR A 4 18.51 -13.65 -2.55
CA TYR A 4 18.55 -12.70 -1.44
C TYR A 4 17.14 -12.30 -1.00
N PHE A 5 16.22 -12.08 -1.95
CA PHE A 5 14.82 -11.80 -1.61
C PHE A 5 14.11 -13.02 -1.02
N ARG A 6 14.46 -14.22 -1.48
CA ARG A 6 13.91 -15.47 -0.92
C ARG A 6 14.29 -15.68 0.53
N HIS A 7 15.42 -15.14 0.98
CA HIS A 7 15.82 -15.20 2.39
C HIS A 7 14.80 -14.51 3.32
N PHE A 8 14.15 -13.43 2.87
CA PHE A 8 13.08 -12.78 3.64
C PHE A 8 11.77 -13.59 3.69
N LEU A 9 11.71 -14.72 3.00
CA LEU A 9 10.54 -15.60 2.93
C LEU A 9 10.72 -16.90 3.73
N GLU A 10 11.82 -17.06 4.45
CA GLU A 10 12.15 -18.30 5.17
C GLU A 10 11.29 -18.52 6.41
N THR A 11 10.92 -17.45 7.13
CA THR A 11 10.07 -17.50 8.32
C THR A 11 8.85 -16.60 8.18
N GLU A 12 7.77 -16.90 8.93
CA GLU A 12 6.56 -16.08 8.92
C GLU A 12 6.82 -14.64 9.39
N ASP A 13 7.65 -14.47 10.42
CA ASP A 13 8.02 -13.15 10.93
C ASP A 13 8.78 -12.33 9.87
N GLN A 14 9.73 -12.95 9.17
CA GLN A 14 10.45 -12.29 8.08
C GLN A 14 9.52 -11.92 6.92
N LYS A 15 8.57 -12.77 6.55
CA LYS A 15 7.58 -12.48 5.50
C LYS A 15 6.74 -11.26 5.87
N ILE A 16 6.20 -11.22 7.08
CA ILE A 16 5.40 -10.10 7.58
C ILE A 16 6.21 -8.79 7.52
N LEU A 17 7.45 -8.80 8.01
CA LEU A 17 8.33 -7.65 7.97
C LEU A 17 8.73 -7.26 6.53
N PHE A 18 8.86 -8.23 5.64
CA PHE A 18 9.14 -7.99 4.23
C PHE A 18 7.97 -7.30 3.53
N VAL A 19 6.73 -7.73 3.79
CA VAL A 19 5.54 -7.04 3.26
C VAL A 19 5.47 -5.61 3.82
N LEU A 20 5.75 -5.40 5.12
CA LEU A 20 5.82 -4.06 5.70
C LEU A 20 6.88 -3.18 5.02
N MET A 21 8.06 -3.73 4.72
CA MET A 21 9.10 -3.03 3.96
C MET A 21 8.60 -2.62 2.57
N LEU A 22 7.88 -3.52 1.86
CA LEU A 22 7.29 -3.21 0.55
C LEU A 22 6.24 -2.10 0.64
N ILE A 23 5.41 -2.09 1.68
CA ILE A 23 4.43 -1.02 1.93
C ILE A 23 5.14 0.32 2.13
N CYS A 24 6.16 0.36 3.00
CA CYS A 24 6.94 1.58 3.22
C CYS A 24 7.62 2.07 1.93
N GLY A 25 8.18 1.15 1.13
CA GLY A 25 8.76 1.46 -0.18
C GLY A 25 7.72 2.03 -1.15
N ALA A 26 6.54 1.41 -1.22
CA ALA A 26 5.43 1.89 -2.04
C ALA A 26 4.96 3.29 -1.59
N MET A 27 4.88 3.54 -0.27
CA MET A 27 4.53 4.87 0.27
C MET A 27 5.50 5.97 -0.16
N VAL A 28 6.80 5.66 -0.20
CA VAL A 28 7.85 6.60 -0.68
C VAL A 28 7.69 6.86 -2.17
N ILE A 29 7.54 5.80 -2.97
CA ILE A 29 7.33 5.93 -4.43
C ILE A 29 6.08 6.77 -4.70
N ASP A 30 4.98 6.47 -4.02
CA ASP A 30 3.71 7.21 -4.15
C ASP A 30 3.87 8.70 -3.83
N PHE A 31 4.57 9.03 -2.74
CA PHE A 31 4.80 10.42 -2.38
C PHE A 31 5.62 11.16 -3.44
N LEU A 32 6.68 10.51 -3.97
CA LEU A 32 7.51 11.07 -5.02
C LEU A 32 6.72 11.26 -6.32
N THR A 33 6.01 10.23 -6.78
CA THR A 33 5.22 10.30 -8.02
C THR A 33 4.08 11.30 -7.90
N GLY A 34 3.41 11.38 -6.75
CA GLY A 34 2.38 12.37 -6.48
C GLY A 34 2.91 13.81 -6.47
N THR A 35 4.09 14.03 -5.89
CA THR A 35 4.75 15.35 -5.90
C THR A 35 5.14 15.76 -7.31
N ILE A 36 5.69 14.85 -8.10
CA ILE A 36 6.06 15.11 -9.50
C ILE A 36 4.80 15.39 -10.34
N ALA A 37 3.75 14.57 -10.20
CA ALA A 37 2.49 14.72 -10.92
C ALA A 37 1.81 16.07 -10.64
N ALA A 38 1.85 16.53 -9.39
CA ALA A 38 1.30 17.83 -9.03
C ALA A 38 2.14 19.02 -9.54
N LYS A 39 3.46 18.86 -9.70
CA LYS A 39 4.32 19.89 -10.26
C LYS A 39 4.15 20.05 -11.78
N ILE A 40 3.82 18.97 -12.48
CA ILE A 40 3.67 18.96 -13.94
C ILE A 40 2.26 19.39 -14.37
N ASN A 41 1.23 19.10 -13.57
CA ASN A 41 -0.13 19.48 -13.89
C ASN A 41 -0.45 20.90 -13.39
N PRO A 42 -0.64 21.89 -14.28
CA PRO A 42 -0.93 23.28 -13.89
C PRO A 42 -2.27 23.44 -13.15
N ASP A 43 -3.18 22.47 -13.29
CA ASP A 43 -4.48 22.44 -12.60
C ASP A 43 -4.39 21.95 -11.14
N ILE A 44 -3.25 21.38 -10.73
CA ILE A 44 -3.04 20.90 -9.36
C ILE A 44 -2.29 21.97 -8.56
N GLU A 45 -3.06 22.82 -7.87
CA GLU A 45 -2.49 23.82 -6.97
C GLU A 45 -1.86 23.11 -5.75
N PHE A 46 -0.53 23.02 -5.70
CA PHE A 46 0.19 22.36 -4.61
C PHE A 46 0.08 23.18 -3.31
N LYS A 47 -1.04 23.04 -2.61
CA LYS A 47 -1.24 23.63 -1.29
C LYS A 47 -0.46 22.81 -0.27
N SER A 48 0.52 23.44 0.38
CA SER A 48 1.34 22.83 1.45
C SER A 48 0.53 22.02 2.48
N LYS A 49 -0.68 22.47 2.83
CA LYS A 49 -1.61 21.75 3.72
C LYS A 49 -2.04 20.37 3.20
N ILE A 50 -2.25 20.21 1.90
CA ILE A 50 -2.65 18.94 1.29
C ILE A 50 -1.47 17.95 1.32
N GLY A 51 -0.27 18.42 0.99
CA GLY A 51 0.95 17.61 1.06
C GLY A 51 1.25 17.11 2.47
N ILE A 52 1.17 17.99 3.47
CA ILE A 52 1.40 17.62 4.89
C ILE A 52 0.36 16.61 5.37
N ASN A 53 -0.92 16.78 5.01
CA ASN A 53 -1.97 15.84 5.41
C ASN A 53 -1.78 14.45 4.77
N GLY A 54 -1.25 14.40 3.55
CA GLY A 54 -0.85 13.15 2.90
C GLY A 54 0.26 12.42 3.64
N ILE A 55 1.32 13.14 4.04
CA ILE A 55 2.43 12.57 4.82
C ILE A 55 1.95 12.10 6.20
N LEU A 56 1.16 12.92 6.90
CA LEU A 56 0.63 12.55 8.23
C LEU A 56 -0.20 11.26 8.15
N ARG A 57 -1.05 11.13 7.12
CA ARG A 57 -1.81 9.90 6.87
C ARG A 57 -0.91 8.68 6.73
N LYS A 58 0.17 8.77 5.95
CA LYS A 58 1.14 7.66 5.77
C LYS A 58 1.85 7.30 7.07
N ILE A 59 2.29 8.31 7.84
CA ILE A 59 2.92 8.09 9.15
C ILE A 59 1.96 7.36 10.11
N VAL A 60 0.71 7.81 10.18
CA VAL A 60 -0.33 7.16 11.00
C VAL A 60 -0.57 5.72 10.54
N SER A 61 -0.63 5.46 9.22
CA SER A 61 -0.73 4.10 8.68
C SER A 61 0.43 3.22 9.13
N VAL A 62 1.68 3.70 9.07
CA VAL A 62 2.85 2.93 9.52
C VAL A 62 2.77 2.63 11.02
N PHE A 63 2.41 3.62 11.85
CA PHE A 63 2.21 3.39 13.29
C PHE A 63 1.14 2.34 13.55
N LEU A 64 0.03 2.38 12.82
CA LEU A 64 -1.04 1.41 12.93
C LEU A 64 -0.54 0.00 12.56
N LEU A 65 0.12 -0.15 11.42
CA LEU A 65 0.65 -1.44 10.96
C LEU A 65 1.62 -2.04 11.99
N VAL A 66 2.57 -1.25 12.48
CA VAL A 66 3.54 -1.69 13.49
C VAL A 66 2.84 -2.05 14.82
N PHE A 67 1.81 -1.32 15.21
CA PHE A 67 1.03 -1.62 16.43
C PHE A 67 0.33 -2.98 16.35
N PHE A 68 -0.09 -3.41 15.16
CA PHE A 68 -0.72 -4.73 14.99
C PHE A 68 0.27 -5.91 15.12
N ILE A 69 1.59 -5.68 15.03
CA ILE A 69 2.61 -6.73 15.21
C ILE A 69 2.58 -7.32 16.63
N PRO A 70 2.77 -6.56 17.72
CA PRO A 70 2.65 -7.14 19.06
C PRO A 70 1.24 -7.64 19.35
N LEU A 71 0.20 -7.01 18.78
CA LEU A 71 -1.17 -7.48 18.94
C LEU A 71 -1.37 -8.87 18.34
N SER A 72 -0.75 -9.18 17.20
CA SER A 72 -0.88 -10.49 16.55
C SER A 72 -0.33 -11.62 17.41
N VAL A 73 0.68 -11.35 18.25
CA VAL A 73 1.27 -12.33 19.17
C VAL A 73 0.31 -12.70 20.30
N ILE A 74 -0.57 -11.78 20.69
CA ILE A 74 -1.58 -12.00 21.75
C ILE A 74 -2.76 -12.83 21.21
N VAL A 75 -3.05 -12.71 19.92
CA VAL A 75 -4.17 -13.42 19.28
C VAL A 75 -3.83 -14.92 19.14
N PRO A 76 -4.66 -15.83 19.71
CA PRO A 76 -4.36 -17.26 19.67
C PRO A 76 -4.36 -17.87 18.27
N GLY A 77 -3.50 -18.88 18.08
CA GLY A 77 -3.43 -19.66 16.85
C GLY A 77 -2.95 -18.84 15.65
N ALA A 78 -3.41 -19.21 14.45
CA ALA A 78 -3.02 -18.53 13.20
C ALA A 78 -3.84 -17.24 12.92
N ALA A 79 -4.77 -16.87 13.80
CA ALA A 79 -5.64 -15.72 13.55
C ALA A 79 -4.86 -14.38 13.59
N GLY A 80 -3.84 -14.26 14.44
CA GLY A 80 -3.00 -13.07 14.51
C GLY A 80 -2.19 -12.85 13.23
N THR A 81 -1.55 -13.90 12.70
CA THR A 81 -0.78 -13.83 11.46
C THR A 81 -1.69 -13.62 10.25
N ALA A 82 -2.85 -14.28 10.20
CA ALA A 82 -3.84 -14.06 9.15
C ALA A 82 -4.32 -12.60 9.12
N LEU A 83 -4.62 -12.01 10.29
CA LEU A 83 -5.00 -10.61 10.40
C LEU A 83 -3.91 -9.67 9.87
N LEU A 84 -2.64 -9.93 10.20
CA LEU A 84 -1.52 -9.15 9.68
C LEU A 84 -1.41 -9.23 8.17
N TYR A 85 -1.47 -10.43 7.58
CA TYR A 85 -1.42 -10.57 6.13
C TYR A 85 -2.57 -9.87 5.43
N THR A 86 -3.81 -10.01 5.93
CA THR A 86 -4.97 -9.33 5.36
C THR A 86 -4.80 -7.81 5.41
N LEU A 87 -4.39 -7.27 6.56
CA LEU A 87 -4.18 -5.82 6.73
C LEU A 87 -3.05 -5.32 5.81
N TYR A 88 -1.92 -6.01 5.79
CA TYR A 88 -0.72 -5.58 5.08
C TYR A 88 -0.90 -5.67 3.57
N VAL A 89 -1.47 -6.77 3.05
CA VAL A 89 -1.78 -6.90 1.62
C VAL A 89 -2.81 -5.86 1.20
N GLY A 90 -3.84 -5.61 2.02
CA GLY A 90 -4.81 -4.55 1.77
C GLY A 90 -4.16 -3.17 1.65
N TYR A 91 -3.28 -2.81 2.59
CA TYR A 91 -2.53 -1.56 2.53
C TYR A 91 -1.59 -1.48 1.33
N LEU A 92 -0.89 -2.57 1.00
CA LEU A 92 -0.02 -2.61 -0.17
C LEU A 92 -0.81 -2.36 -1.46
N LEU A 93 -1.98 -2.98 -1.63
CA LEU A 93 -2.85 -2.76 -2.78
C LEU A 93 -3.34 -1.30 -2.86
N MET A 94 -3.67 -0.67 -1.72
CA MET A 94 -4.06 0.74 -1.68
C MET A 94 -2.91 1.67 -2.12
N GLU A 95 -1.69 1.41 -1.65
CA GLU A 95 -0.52 2.21 -2.05
C GLU A 95 -0.17 2.00 -3.53
N LEU A 96 -0.20 0.76 -4.03
CA LEU A 96 -0.02 0.46 -5.45
C LEU A 96 -1.04 1.19 -6.33
N LYS A 97 -2.31 1.21 -5.92
CA LYS A 97 -3.36 1.97 -6.61
C LYS A 97 -3.03 3.46 -6.66
N SER A 98 -2.59 4.05 -5.56
CA SER A 98 -2.21 5.46 -5.49
C SER A 98 -1.03 5.79 -6.42
N ILE A 99 -0.01 4.92 -6.47
CA ILE A 99 1.13 5.07 -7.39
C ILE A 99 0.65 5.10 -8.84
N LEU A 100 -0.28 4.23 -9.21
CA LEU A 100 -0.78 4.15 -10.58
C LEU A 100 -1.62 5.36 -10.96
N GLU A 101 -2.46 5.85 -10.05
CA GLU A 101 -3.20 7.09 -10.24
C GLU A 101 -2.24 8.27 -10.48
N ASN A 102 -1.12 8.32 -9.75
CA ASN A 102 -0.09 9.34 -9.97
C ASN A 102 0.65 9.12 -11.30
N TYR A 103 0.93 7.88 -11.69
CA TYR A 103 1.54 7.57 -12.98
C TYR A 103 0.64 7.90 -14.18
N GLN A 104 -0.67 7.68 -14.07
CA GLN A 104 -1.66 8.11 -15.07
C GLN A 104 -1.66 9.63 -15.25
N LYS A 105 -1.60 10.38 -14.14
CA LYS A 105 -1.50 11.86 -14.18
C LYS A 105 -0.20 12.36 -14.84
N LEU A 106 0.81 11.50 -14.99
CA LEU A 106 2.04 11.78 -15.72
C LEU A 106 1.97 11.40 -17.20
N GLY A 107 0.82 10.91 -17.69
CA GLY A 107 0.61 10.47 -19.07
C GLY A 107 0.92 8.99 -19.32
N GLY A 108 1.16 8.20 -18.27
CA GLY A 108 1.40 6.77 -18.37
C GLY A 108 0.12 5.95 -18.56
N THR A 109 0.15 4.91 -19.38
CA THR A 109 -0.98 3.99 -19.57
C THR A 109 -0.97 2.89 -18.50
N THR A 110 -2.10 2.64 -17.84
CA THR A 110 -2.20 1.62 -16.77
C THR A 110 -3.36 0.64 -16.94
N ASP A 111 -3.99 0.60 -18.13
CA ASP A 111 -5.22 -0.16 -18.39
C ASP A 111 -5.18 -1.63 -17.92
N LEU A 112 -4.06 -2.33 -18.12
CA LEU A 112 -3.90 -3.72 -17.69
C LEU A 112 -3.87 -3.87 -16.16
N PHE A 113 -3.17 -2.96 -15.48
CA PHE A 113 -3.07 -3.00 -14.02
C PHE A 113 -4.35 -2.49 -13.37
N GLN A 114 -5.02 -1.51 -13.98
CA GLN A 114 -6.32 -1.02 -13.51
C GLN A 114 -7.35 -2.15 -13.53
N ARG A 115 -7.41 -2.92 -14.62
CA ARG A 115 -8.27 -4.12 -14.73
C ARG A 115 -7.95 -5.18 -13.67
N PHE A 116 -6.66 -5.39 -13.37
CA PHE A 116 -6.24 -6.29 -12.29
C PHE A 116 -6.69 -5.78 -10.91
N LEU A 117 -6.57 -4.48 -10.62
CA LEU A 117 -7.07 -3.92 -9.35
C LEU A 117 -8.59 -4.00 -9.25
N ASP A 118 -9.29 -3.76 -10.36
CA ASP A 118 -10.75 -3.82 -10.40
C ASP A 118 -11.27 -5.25 -10.19
N SER A 119 -10.52 -6.30 -10.56
CA SER A 119 -10.92 -7.68 -10.23
C SER A 119 -10.93 -7.98 -8.73
N PHE A 120 -10.16 -7.26 -7.92
CA PHE A 120 -10.24 -7.37 -6.45
C PHE A 120 -11.41 -6.58 -5.84
N LYS A 121 -12.09 -5.72 -6.60
CA LYS A 121 -13.29 -4.99 -6.15
C LYS A 121 -14.58 -5.77 -6.37
N SER A 122 -14.60 -6.69 -7.34
CA SER A 122 -15.80 -7.39 -7.83
C SER A 122 -16.46 -8.33 -6.80
N ASP A 123 -15.81 -8.67 -5.68
CA ASP A 123 -16.37 -9.59 -4.67
C ASP A 123 -17.20 -8.88 -3.59
N GLY A 124 -17.32 -7.54 -3.63
CA GLY A 124 -18.02 -6.76 -2.60
C GLY A 124 -19.43 -6.26 -2.96
N SER A 125 -19.90 -6.44 -4.20
CA SER A 125 -21.12 -5.76 -4.71
C SER A 125 -22.24 -6.67 -5.22
N ASN A 126 -22.22 -7.98 -4.94
CA ASN A 126 -23.33 -8.88 -5.30
C ASN A 126 -23.98 -9.47 -4.03
N LYS A 127 -24.64 -8.63 -3.24
CA LYS A 127 -25.71 -9.02 -2.31
C LYS A 127 -26.68 -7.85 -2.17
N GLU A 128 -27.53 -7.68 -3.17
CA GLU A 128 -28.86 -7.09 -3.06
C GLU A 128 -29.52 -7.30 -4.42
N ASP A 129 -30.20 -8.44 -4.55
CA ASP A 129 -31.44 -8.65 -5.30
C ASP A 129 -32.02 -10.03 -4.93
#